data_AF-A0A6F8Y876-F1
#
_entry.id   AF-A0A6F8Y876-F1
#
_cell.length_a   1.000
_cell.length_b   1.000
_cell.length_c   1.000
_cell.angle_alpha   90.00
_cell.angle_beta   90.00
_cell.angle_gamma   90.00
#
_symmetry.space_group_name_H-M   'P 1'
#
loop_
_entity.id
_entity.type
_entity.pdbx_description
1 polymer ?
#
loop_
_entity_poly.entity_id
_entity_poly.type
_entity_poly.pdbx_seq_one_letter_code
_entity_poly.pdbx_strand_id
1 'polypeptide(L)'
;MEYVVIALVLLGVLVLGGLGLVIPRLRRRPELPPPPAPPSSVETAPAPVVVEEPPVEATPEAVTTVPEVEVPEPTAGRLIRLRARLSRSQSVLGKGLLGLLSRDRLDEDVWDEVEENLITADVGVEATVQIVERLRERTRVLGTRTPTSCAGC
;
A
#
# COMPACT_ATOMS: atom_id res chain seq x y z
N MET A 1 -31.99 -6.76 32.49
CA MET A 1 -31.01 -7.83 32.20
C MET A 1 -31.56 -8.79 31.14
N GLU A 2 -32.78 -9.32 31.29
CA GLU A 2 -33.40 -10.23 30.29
C GLU A 2 -33.56 -9.63 28.88
N TYR A 3 -33.95 -8.35 28.76
CA TYR A 3 -34.06 -7.68 27.44
C TYR A 3 -32.72 -7.58 26.69
N VAL A 4 -31.61 -7.45 27.41
CA VAL A 4 -30.27 -7.36 26.81
C VAL A 4 -29.87 -8.72 26.25
N VAL A 5 -30.19 -9.81 26.95
CA VAL A 5 -29.93 -11.18 26.49
C VAL A 5 -30.78 -11.51 25.27
N ILE A 6 -32.08 -11.15 25.28
CA ILE A 6 -32.98 -11.36 24.14
C ILE A 6 -32.51 -10.56 22.91
N ALA A 7 -32.07 -9.31 23.09
CA ALA A 7 -31.54 -8.49 22.01
C ALA A 7 -30.28 -9.09 21.36
N LEU A 8 -29.36 -9.65 22.18
CA LEU A 8 -28.14 -10.30 21.67
C LEU A 8 -28.44 -11.60 20.90
N VAL A 9 -29.40 -12.40 21.37
CA VAL A 9 -29.82 -13.62 20.68
C VAL A 9 -30.50 -13.31 19.34
N LEU A 10 -31.39 -12.32 19.31
CA LEU A 10 -32.05 -11.89 18.07
C LEU A 10 -31.04 -11.34 17.06
N LEU A 11 -30.08 -10.54 17.51
CA LEU A 11 -29.01 -10.00 16.67
C LEU A 11 -28.12 -11.13 16.09
N GLY A 12 -27.78 -12.14 16.90
CA GLY A 12 -27.03 -13.31 16.45
C GLY A 12 -27.75 -14.11 15.35
N VAL A 13 -29.07 -14.33 15.51
CA VAL A 13 -29.88 -15.04 14.51
C VAL A 13 -30.01 -14.25 13.21
N LEU A 14 -30.16 -12.92 13.30
CA LEU A 14 -30.26 -12.04 12.13
C LEU A 14 -28.95 -11.99 11.33
N VAL A 15 -27.81 -11.96 12.04
CA VAL A 15 -26.48 -11.99 11.41
C VAL A 15 -26.21 -13.35 10.75
N LEU A 16 -26.50 -14.46 11.43
CA LEU A 16 -26.30 -15.81 10.86
C LEU A 16 -27.23 -16.08 9.67
N GLY A 17 -28.50 -15.68 9.75
CA GLY A 17 -29.47 -15.81 8.65
C GLY A 17 -29.18 -14.90 7.47
N GLY A 18 -28.77 -13.65 7.72
CA GLY A 18 -28.41 -12.68 6.68
C GLY A 18 -27.11 -13.04 5.97
N LEU A 19 -26.10 -13.50 6.71
CA LEU A 19 -24.79 -13.86 6.14
C LEU A 19 -24.87 -15.15 5.30
N GLY A 20 -25.69 -16.13 5.69
CA GLY A 20 -25.89 -17.37 4.95
C GLY A 20 -26.55 -17.21 3.56
N LEU A 21 -27.36 -16.17 3.36
CA LEU A 21 -28.12 -15.97 2.11
C LEU A 21 -27.36 -15.15 1.04
N VAL A 22 -26.43 -14.29 1.46
CA VAL A 22 -25.79 -13.29 0.58
C VAL A 22 -24.50 -13.80 -0.07
N ILE A 23 -23.74 -14.65 0.61
CA ILE A 23 -22.44 -15.17 0.15
C ILE A 23 -22.47 -15.93 -1.20
N PRO A 24 -23.47 -16.79 -1.53
CA PRO A 24 -23.41 -17.57 -2.77
C PRO A 24 -23.64 -16.75 -4.05
N ARG A 25 -24.25 -15.55 -3.97
CA ARG A 25 -24.53 -14.74 -5.16
C ARG A 25 -23.33 -13.96 -5.67
N LEU A 26 -22.35 -13.66 -4.82
CA LEU A 26 -21.19 -12.84 -5.18
C LEU A 26 -20.08 -13.64 -5.89
N ARG A 27 -20.18 -14.98 -5.94
CA ARG A 27 -19.18 -15.85 -6.60
C ARG A 27 -19.35 -16.01 -8.12
N ARG A 28 -20.42 -15.51 -8.73
CA ARG A 28 -20.57 -15.51 -10.20
C ARG A 28 -19.78 -14.33 -10.79
N ARG A 29 -18.52 -14.57 -11.19
CA ARG A 29 -17.76 -13.60 -11.98
C ARG A 29 -18.24 -13.59 -13.45
N PRO A 30 -18.33 -12.42 -14.09
CA PRO A 30 -18.42 -12.32 -15.55
C PRO A 30 -17.05 -12.65 -16.18
N GLU A 31 -17.05 -13.45 -17.24
CA GLU A 31 -15.85 -13.77 -18.03
C GLU A 31 -15.47 -12.55 -18.90
N LEU A 32 -14.24 -12.05 -18.77
CA LEU A 32 -13.73 -10.95 -19.60
C LEU A 32 -13.21 -11.50 -20.95
N PRO A 33 -13.47 -10.82 -22.08
CA PRO A 33 -12.93 -11.20 -23.38
C PRO A 33 -11.40 -10.98 -23.45
N PRO A 34 -10.67 -11.80 -24.24
CA PRO A 34 -9.22 -11.69 -24.36
C PRO A 34 -8.79 -10.42 -25.10
N PRO A 35 -7.65 -9.82 -24.74
CA PRO A 35 -7.10 -8.68 -25.46
C PRO A 35 -6.59 -9.08 -26.85
N PRO A 36 -6.66 -8.19 -27.86
CA PRO A 36 -6.07 -8.43 -29.17
C PRO A 36 -4.53 -8.44 -29.09
N ALA A 37 -3.90 -9.34 -29.84
CA ALA A 37 -2.46 -9.49 -29.94
C ALA A 37 -1.79 -8.25 -30.59
N PRO A 38 -0.59 -7.85 -30.17
CA PRO A 38 0.16 -6.80 -30.85
C PRO A 38 0.66 -7.29 -32.22
N PRO A 39 0.65 -6.46 -33.28
CA PRO A 39 1.29 -6.81 -34.52
C PRO A 39 2.82 -6.76 -34.34
N SER A 40 3.42 -7.91 -34.66
CA SER A 40 4.83 -8.04 -34.99
C SER A 40 5.15 -7.15 -36.19
N SER A 41 6.15 -6.28 -36.07
CA SER A 41 6.78 -5.61 -37.21
C SER A 41 8.28 -5.41 -36.95
N VAL A 42 9.05 -6.33 -37.52
CA VAL A 42 10.26 -6.13 -38.33
C VAL A 42 11.33 -5.15 -37.79
N GLU A 43 12.38 -5.76 -37.25
CA GLU A 43 13.76 -5.67 -37.75
C GLU A 43 14.25 -4.33 -38.29
N THR A 44 15.21 -3.72 -37.56
CA THR A 44 16.37 -3.03 -38.14
C THR A 44 17.47 -3.00 -37.09
N ALA A 45 18.37 -3.98 -37.15
CA ALA A 45 19.77 -3.77 -36.79
C ALA A 45 20.45 -3.11 -38.02
N PRO A 46 21.42 -2.21 -37.79
CA PRO A 46 22.79 -2.67 -38.06
C PRO A 46 23.85 -2.05 -37.14
N ALA A 47 24.70 -2.91 -36.58
CA ALA A 47 26.15 -2.67 -36.47
C ALA A 47 26.79 -3.29 -37.74
N PRO A 48 28.01 -2.95 -38.23
CA PRO A 48 29.28 -2.84 -37.48
C PRO A 48 30.22 -1.70 -38.00
N VAL A 49 31.40 -1.39 -37.44
CA VAL A 49 32.76 -1.86 -37.84
C VAL A 49 33.76 -0.88 -37.14
N VAL A 50 34.58 -1.26 -36.14
CA VAL A 50 35.97 -1.82 -36.15
C VAL A 50 37.10 -0.75 -36.13
N VAL A 51 38.20 -1.12 -35.43
CA VAL A 51 39.56 -0.52 -35.25
C VAL A 51 39.66 0.48 -34.08
N GLU A 52 40.42 0.27 -32.99
CA GLU A 52 41.88 -0.01 -32.91
C GLU A 52 42.29 -0.64 -31.54
N GLU A 53 42.94 -1.82 -31.57
CA GLU A 53 43.92 -2.34 -30.57
C GLU A 53 45.33 -1.89 -31.04
N PRO A 54 46.44 -1.82 -30.25
CA PRO A 54 46.88 -2.75 -29.16
C PRO A 54 47.71 -2.04 -28.03
N PRO A 55 48.55 -2.69 -27.17
CA PRO A 55 48.72 -4.10 -26.82
C PRO A 55 48.58 -4.44 -25.31
N VAL A 56 48.34 -5.73 -25.12
CA VAL A 56 48.44 -6.60 -23.94
C VAL A 56 49.62 -6.31 -22.99
N GLU A 57 49.33 -6.15 -21.69
CA GLU A 57 50.23 -6.55 -20.61
C GLU A 57 49.44 -7.38 -19.59
N ALA A 58 49.94 -8.58 -19.34
CA ALA A 58 49.28 -9.63 -18.59
C ALA A 58 49.48 -9.46 -17.09
N THR A 59 48.42 -9.63 -16.29
CA THR A 59 48.47 -10.35 -15.00
C THR A 59 47.04 -10.81 -14.64
N PRO A 60 46.80 -12.10 -14.35
CA PRO A 60 45.48 -12.62 -14.04
C PRO A 60 45.21 -12.52 -12.53
N GLU A 61 44.37 -11.57 -12.11
CA GLU A 61 43.73 -11.65 -10.79
C GLU A 61 42.27 -12.05 -10.95
N ALA A 62 42.06 -13.33 -10.67
CA ALA A 62 40.78 -13.97 -10.59
C ALA A 62 39.95 -13.38 -9.44
N VAL A 63 38.72 -12.99 -9.79
CA VAL A 63 37.49 -13.23 -9.02
C VAL A 63 37.48 -12.71 -7.58
N THR A 64 36.74 -11.62 -7.35
CA THR A 64 35.55 -11.63 -6.47
C THR A 64 34.79 -10.33 -6.73
N THR A 65 33.89 -10.33 -7.72
CA THR A 65 32.75 -9.42 -7.68
C THR A 65 31.82 -9.93 -6.59
N VAL A 66 32.01 -9.45 -5.36
CA VAL A 66 30.97 -9.56 -4.33
C VAL A 66 29.74 -8.91 -4.95
N PRO A 67 28.58 -9.61 -5.06
CA PRO A 67 27.36 -8.94 -5.46
C PRO A 67 27.14 -7.81 -4.45
N GLU A 68 27.20 -6.57 -4.92
CA GLU A 68 26.84 -5.41 -4.13
C GLU A 68 25.39 -5.63 -3.72
N VAL A 69 25.21 -6.06 -2.47
CA VAL A 69 23.90 -6.19 -1.86
C VAL A 69 23.33 -4.80 -1.89
N GLU A 70 22.32 -4.56 -2.73
CA GLU A 70 21.61 -3.31 -2.78
C GLU A 70 21.00 -3.08 -1.39
N VAL A 71 21.67 -2.25 -0.57
CA VAL A 71 21.16 -1.87 0.73
C VAL A 71 19.97 -0.95 0.44
N PRO A 72 18.73 -1.37 0.77
CA PRO A 72 17.58 -0.52 0.51
C PRO A 72 17.78 0.79 1.24
N GLU A 73 17.59 1.93 0.55
CA GLU A 73 17.70 3.25 1.18
C GLU A 73 16.94 3.26 2.52
N PRO A 74 17.53 3.85 3.57
CA PRO A 74 16.95 3.84 4.91
C PRO A 74 15.51 4.34 4.83
N THR A 75 14.60 3.68 5.56
CA THR A 75 13.14 3.93 5.53
C THR A 75 12.79 5.41 5.75
N ALA A 76 13.65 6.16 6.45
CA ALA A 76 13.62 7.61 6.59
C ALA A 76 13.51 8.34 5.23
N GLY A 77 14.27 7.95 4.21
CA GLY A 77 14.26 8.57 2.88
C GLY A 77 12.92 8.39 2.14
N ARG A 78 12.29 7.21 2.29
CA ARG A 78 10.98 6.92 1.66
C ARG A 78 9.84 7.75 2.25
N LEU A 79 9.78 7.88 3.57
CA LEU A 79 8.75 8.71 4.24
C LEU A 79 8.91 10.19 3.92
N ILE A 80 10.14 10.69 3.82
CA ILE A 80 10.43 12.08 3.42
C ILE A 80 9.94 12.34 2.00
N ARG A 81 10.23 11.45 1.04
CA ARG A 81 9.73 11.56 -0.34
C ARG A 81 8.20 11.53 -0.40
N LEU A 82 7.55 10.68 0.40
CA LEU A 82 6.09 10.62 0.47
C LEU A 82 5.49 11.91 1.04
N ARG A 83 6.00 12.40 2.18
CA ARG A 83 5.61 13.70 2.77
C ARG A 83 5.79 14.85 1.79
N ALA A 84 6.87 14.88 1.01
CA ALA A 84 7.13 15.88 -0.01
C ALA A 84 6.17 15.82 -1.22
N ARG A 85 5.59 14.64 -1.51
CA ARG A 85 4.57 14.48 -2.58
C ARG A 85 3.18 14.86 -2.08
N LEU A 86 2.81 14.44 -0.87
CA LEU A 86 1.53 14.77 -0.24
C LEU A 86 1.40 16.26 0.06
N SER A 87 2.48 16.90 0.54
CA SER A 87 2.51 18.36 0.76
C SER A 87 2.35 19.16 -0.53
N ARG A 88 2.86 18.66 -1.67
CA ARG A 88 2.65 19.31 -2.97
C ARG A 88 1.23 19.16 -3.50
N SER A 89 0.52 18.07 -3.19
CA SER A 89 -0.83 17.85 -3.72
C SER A 89 -1.92 18.63 -2.99
N GLN A 90 -1.64 19.24 -1.82
CA GLN A 90 -2.51 20.15 -1.03
C GLN A 90 -3.99 19.72 -0.85
N SER A 91 -4.31 18.46 -1.16
CA SER A 91 -5.67 17.94 -1.10
C SER A 91 -6.10 17.72 0.35
N VAL A 92 -7.41 17.79 0.59
CA VAL A 92 -8.02 17.51 1.91
C VAL A 92 -7.55 16.15 2.44
N LEU A 93 -7.54 15.15 1.57
CA LEU A 93 -6.97 13.82 1.84
C LEU A 93 -5.47 13.86 2.19
N GLY A 94 -4.67 14.63 1.45
CA GLY A 94 -3.23 14.74 1.65
C GLY A 94 -2.86 15.40 2.98
N LYS A 95 -3.66 16.37 3.43
CA LYS A 95 -3.52 17.02 4.74
C LYS A 95 -3.86 16.06 5.88
N GLY A 96 -4.98 15.32 5.78
CA GLY A 96 -5.37 14.30 6.76
C GLY A 96 -4.33 13.17 6.89
N LEU A 97 -3.87 12.62 5.77
CA LEU A 97 -2.81 11.59 5.73
C LEU A 97 -1.48 12.09 6.30
N LEU A 98 -1.11 13.34 6.04
CA LEU A 98 0.12 13.91 6.59
C LEU A 98 0.01 14.09 8.12
N GLY A 99 -1.15 14.49 8.62
CA GLY A 99 -1.46 14.54 10.04
C GLY A 99 -1.28 13.18 10.72
N LEU A 100 -1.82 12.12 10.12
CA LEU A 100 -1.64 10.73 10.58
C LEU A 100 -0.16 10.30 10.62
N LEU A 101 0.61 10.61 9.57
CA LEU A 101 2.03 10.24 9.49
C LEU A 101 2.92 11.02 10.46
N SER A 102 2.55 12.25 10.83
CA SER A 102 3.34 13.10 11.73
C SER A 102 3.08 12.86 13.22
N ARG A 103 1.90 12.38 13.62
CA ARG A 103 1.54 12.17 15.03
C ARG A 103 1.98 10.82 15.55
N ASP A 104 2.65 10.73 16.71
CA ASP A 104 3.14 9.46 17.28
C ASP A 104 2.07 8.51 17.84
N ARG A 105 0.90 9.05 18.23
CA ARG A 105 -0.27 8.25 18.63
C ARG A 105 -1.44 8.65 17.74
N LEU A 106 -2.24 7.66 17.37
CA LEU A 106 -3.47 7.83 16.59
C LEU A 106 -4.65 7.56 17.53
N ASP A 107 -5.21 8.64 18.06
CA ASP A 107 -6.36 8.62 18.96
C ASP A 107 -7.67 8.72 18.16
N GLU A 108 -8.82 8.51 18.82
CA GLU A 108 -10.13 8.53 18.13
C GLU A 108 -10.44 9.85 17.43
N ASP A 109 -10.12 10.99 18.05
CA ASP A 109 -10.31 12.31 17.43
C ASP A 109 -9.59 12.43 16.08
N VAL A 110 -8.41 11.79 15.95
CA VAL A 110 -7.62 11.83 14.71
C VAL A 110 -8.27 10.96 13.63
N TRP A 111 -8.85 9.83 14.01
CA TRP A 111 -9.57 8.97 13.07
C TRP A 111 -10.87 9.62 12.61
N ASP A 112 -11.57 10.32 13.49
CA ASP A 112 -12.78 11.08 13.16
C ASP A 112 -12.46 12.23 12.18
N GLU A 113 -11.37 12.97 12.42
CA GLU A 113 -10.87 13.99 11.48
C GLU A 113 -10.56 13.40 10.09
N VAL A 114 -10.03 12.18 10.04
CA VAL A 114 -9.72 11.49 8.77
C VAL A 114 -10.98 11.00 8.06
N GLU A 115 -11.97 10.50 8.79
CA GLU A 115 -13.29 10.15 8.26
C GLU A 115 -13.98 11.37 7.64
N GLU A 116 -13.99 12.50 8.34
CA GLU A 116 -14.60 13.74 7.87
C GLU A 116 -13.91 14.26 6.58
N ASN A 117 -12.58 14.18 6.54
CA ASN A 117 -11.78 14.52 5.37
C ASN A 117 -12.06 13.59 4.17
N LEU A 118 -12.23 12.29 4.41
CA LEU A 118 -12.55 11.29 3.39
C LEU A 118 -13.95 11.51 2.80
N ILE A 119 -14.94 11.82 3.65
CA ILE A 119 -16.30 12.15 3.21
C ILE A 119 -16.29 13.38 2.29
N THR A 120 -15.51 14.41 2.64
CA THR A 120 -15.37 15.64 1.84
C THR A 120 -14.62 15.41 0.52
N ALA A 121 -13.81 14.36 0.42
CA ALA A 121 -13.01 14.04 -0.77
C ALA A 121 -13.74 13.16 -1.81
N ASP A 122 -15.07 13.24 -1.87
CA ASP A 122 -15.93 12.48 -2.80
C ASP A 122 -15.83 10.95 -2.68
N VAL A 123 -15.40 10.43 -1.53
CA VAL A 123 -15.37 8.97 -1.27
C VAL A 123 -16.76 8.44 -0.88
N GLY A 124 -17.56 9.27 -0.22
CA GLY A 124 -18.88 8.91 0.30
C GLY A 124 -18.82 8.21 1.66
N VAL A 125 -19.93 8.28 2.42
CA VAL A 125 -19.99 7.86 3.83
C VAL A 125 -19.76 6.36 4.02
N GLU A 126 -20.50 5.52 3.28
CA GLU A 126 -20.41 4.05 3.44
C GLU A 126 -19.00 3.52 3.12
N ALA A 127 -18.41 3.98 2.02
CA ALA A 127 -17.06 3.57 1.64
C ALA A 127 -16.02 4.07 2.64
N THR A 128 -16.20 5.28 3.16
CA THR A 128 -15.30 5.87 4.17
C THR A 128 -15.30 5.03 5.45
N VAL A 129 -16.46 4.69 6.00
CA VAL A 129 -16.57 3.86 7.21
C VAL A 129 -15.82 2.54 7.05
N GLN A 130 -16.01 1.85 5.90
CA GLN A 130 -15.30 0.60 5.63
C GLN A 130 -13.79 0.77 5.52
N ILE A 131 -13.32 1.87 4.92
CA ILE A 131 -11.90 2.16 4.77
C ILE A 131 -11.28 2.45 6.13
N VAL A 132 -11.90 3.31 6.93
CA VAL A 132 -11.42 3.70 8.27
C VAL A 132 -11.37 2.49 9.21
N GLU A 133 -12.41 1.66 9.22
CA GLU A 133 -12.45 0.42 10.03
C GLU A 133 -11.28 -0.51 9.68
N ARG A 134 -11.07 -0.77 8.38
CA ARG A 134 -9.95 -1.61 7.91
C ARG A 134 -8.60 -1.01 8.23
N LEU A 135 -8.45 0.31 8.16
CA LEU A 135 -7.22 1.00 8.52
C LEU A 135 -6.94 0.91 10.02
N ARG A 136 -7.94 1.12 10.87
CA ARG A 136 -7.86 0.95 12.34
C ARG A 136 -7.43 -0.48 12.68
N GLU A 137 -8.10 -1.48 12.11
CA GLU A 137 -7.77 -2.89 12.33
C GLU A 137 -6.34 -3.22 11.88
N ARG A 138 -5.95 -2.78 10.68
CA ARG A 138 -4.60 -3.03 10.15
C ARG A 138 -3.51 -2.34 10.96
N THR A 139 -3.79 -1.14 11.47
CA THR A 139 -2.87 -0.38 12.34
C THR A 139 -2.68 -1.08 13.68
N ARG A 140 -3.76 -1.64 14.23
CA ARG A 140 -3.73 -2.44 15.46
C ARG A 140 -2.92 -3.73 15.29
N VAL A 141 -3.10 -4.43 14.17
CA VAL A 141 -2.37 -5.67 13.85
C VAL A 141 -0.89 -5.42 13.57
N LEU A 142 -0.57 -4.36 12.83
CA LEU A 142 0.81 -4.02 12.47
C LEU A 142 1.56 -3.29 13.60
N GLY A 143 0.87 -2.89 14.67
CA GLY A 143 1.49 -2.27 15.85
C GLY A 143 2.31 -1.03 15.49
N THR A 144 1.68 0.03 14.99
CA THR A 144 2.43 1.24 14.64
C THR A 144 2.88 2.01 15.88
N ARG A 145 4.13 1.75 16.29
CA ARG A 145 5.22 2.69 16.67
C ARG A 145 5.99 2.28 17.93
N THR A 146 7.28 2.03 17.72
CA THR A 146 8.37 2.61 18.53
C THR A 146 9.40 3.22 17.58
N PRO A 147 9.53 4.56 17.49
CA PRO A 147 10.70 5.19 16.86
C PRO A 147 11.93 5.21 17.78
N THR A 148 11.82 4.75 19.04
CA THR A 148 12.91 4.80 20.04
C THR A 148 13.86 3.60 19.99
N SER A 149 13.64 2.55 19.18
CA SER A 149 14.52 1.36 19.19
C SER A 149 15.75 1.42 18.28
N CYS A 150 16.04 2.56 17.64
CA CYS A 150 17.26 2.76 16.86
C CYS A 150 17.92 4.11 17.17
N ALA A 151 18.22 4.34 18.44
CA ALA A 151 19.27 5.27 18.87
C ALA A 151 20.40 4.44 19.48
N GLY A 152 21.07 3.65 18.64
CA GLY A 152 22.14 2.74 19.05
C GLY A 152 21.93 1.33 18.53
N CYS A 153 22.20 1.15 17.23
CA CYS A 153 22.75 -0.06 16.59
C CYS A 153 23.03 0.32 15.12
#